data_AF-A0A8H9CG87-F1
#
_entry.id   AF-A0A8H9CG87-F1
#
_cell.length_a   1.000
_cell.length_b   1.000
_cell.length_c   1.000
_cell.angle_alpha   90.00
_cell.angle_beta   90.00
_cell.angle_gamma   90.00
#
_symmetry.space_group_name_H-M   'P 1'
#
loop_
_entity.id
_entity.type
_entity.pdbx_description
1 polymer ?
#
loop_
_entity_poly.entity_id
_entity_poly.type
_entity_poly.pdbx_seq_one_letter_code
_entity_poly.pdbx_strand_id
1 'polypeptide(L)'
;MKIKEFISRYRNHPVLFLGAGVSLRYLNNSYTWDGLLRHISKELKGNNEYYLDIKASCEVDGCYDFLKIASLIESDFNSSLLADRNGKFKNVNDVFYKNMEKDINHSRFKIYIYLFY
;
A
#
# COMPACT_ATOMS: atom_id res chain seq x y z
N MET A 1 -6.47 14.69 26.15
CA MET A 1 -5.36 15.65 26.38
C MET A 1 -4.71 15.97 25.04
N LYS A 2 -4.64 17.23 24.61
CA LYS A 2 -4.01 17.60 23.33
C LYS A 2 -2.50 17.72 23.51
N ILE A 3 -1.70 17.03 22.69
CA ILE A 3 -0.22 17.01 22.80
C ILE A 3 0.39 18.43 22.86
N LYS A 4 -0.27 19.39 22.18
CA LYS A 4 0.08 20.81 22.14
C LYS A 4 0.08 21.47 23.53
N GLU A 5 -0.91 21.15 24.37
CA GLU A 5 -1.01 21.70 25.73
C GLU A 5 0.07 21.12 26.65
N PHE A 6 0.44 19.85 26.45
CA PHE A 6 1.50 19.20 27.21
C PHE A 6 2.89 19.77 26.88
N ILE A 7 3.17 19.95 25.58
CA ILE A 7 4.44 20.50 25.09
C ILE A 7 4.62 21.97 25.49
N SER A 8 3.53 22.75 25.54
CA SER A 8 3.55 24.19 25.86
C SER A 8 4.04 24.54 27.28
N ARG A 9 4.15 23.55 28.17
CA ARG A 9 4.58 23.75 29.57
C ARG A 9 6.10 23.71 29.75
N TYR A 10 6.86 23.31 28.73
CA TYR A 10 8.31 23.23 28.78
C TYR A 10 8.94 24.53 28.27
N ARG A 11 9.84 25.12 29.08
CA ARG A 11 10.59 26.34 28.71
C ARG A 11 11.83 26.06 27.84
N ASN A 12 12.33 24.83 27.83
CA ASN A 12 13.47 24.39 27.02
C ASN A 12 12.99 23.54 25.84
N HIS A 13 13.75 23.51 24.73
CA HIS A 13 13.38 22.76 23.53
C HIS A 13 13.19 21.27 23.87
N PRO A 14 11.96 20.75 23.86
CA PRO A 14 11.72 19.38 24.31
C PRO A 14 12.21 18.40 23.24
N VAL A 15 13.05 17.44 23.63
CA VAL A 15 13.43 16.31 22.79
C VAL A 15 12.47 15.17 23.07
N LEU A 16 11.67 14.79 22.07
CA LEU A 16 10.70 13.70 22.15
C LEU A 16 11.27 12.44 21.49
N PHE A 17 11.63 11.45 22.31
CA PHE A 17 12.03 10.13 21.81
C PHE A 17 10.79 9.25 21.63
N LEU A 18 10.41 9.01 20.38
CA LEU A 18 9.36 8.04 20.06
C LEU A 18 9.98 6.64 19.96
N GLY A 19 9.76 5.81 20.98
CA GLY A 19 10.12 4.40 20.92
C GLY A 19 9.28 3.68 19.84
N ALA A 20 9.92 2.80 19.07
CA ALA A 20 9.31 2.08 17.94
C ALA A 20 7.97 1.38 18.26
N GLY A 21 7.73 1.03 19.53
CA GLY A 21 6.46 0.42 19.99
C GLY A 21 5.25 1.38 20.02
N VAL A 22 5.47 2.70 20.06
CA VAL A 22 4.40 3.72 20.02
C VAL A 22 4.19 4.25 18.60
N SER A 23 5.21 4.20 17.75
CA SER A 23 5.17 4.84 16.42
C SER A 23 4.29 4.12 15.40
N LEU A 24 4.20 2.78 15.42
CA LEU A 24 3.46 2.03 14.39
C LEU A 24 1.96 1.87 14.69
N ARG A 25 1.56 1.79 15.97
CA ARG A 25 0.16 1.49 16.34
C ARG A 25 -0.80 2.68 16.17
N TYR A 26 -0.28 3.91 16.16
CA TYR A 26 -1.07 5.15 16.11
C TYR A 26 -1.00 5.90 14.78
N LEU A 27 -0.38 5.31 13.75
CA LEU A 27 -0.59 5.79 12.38
C LEU A 27 -2.02 5.39 11.95
N ASN A 28 -3.02 6.15 12.40
CA ASN A 28 -4.44 5.92 12.14
C ASN A 28 -4.84 5.87 10.64
N ASN A 29 -3.89 6.07 9.73
CA ASN A 29 -4.06 5.98 8.28
C ASN A 29 -3.24 4.87 7.60
N SER A 30 -2.42 4.10 8.33
CA SER A 30 -1.75 2.96 7.71
C SER A 30 -2.74 1.81 7.62
N TYR A 31 -3.27 1.56 6.42
CA TYR A 31 -3.94 0.30 6.13
C TYR A 31 -3.08 -0.85 6.67
N THR A 32 -3.70 -1.79 7.39
CA THR A 32 -3.04 -3.09 7.61
C THR A 32 -2.74 -3.66 6.22
N TRP A 33 -1.64 -4.42 6.08
CA TRP A 33 -1.31 -5.08 4.79
C TRP A 33 -2.52 -5.81 4.21
N ASP A 34 -3.30 -6.47 5.07
CA ASP A 34 -4.56 -7.10 4.73
C ASP A 34 -5.61 -6.13 4.16
N GLY A 35 -5.83 -4.99 4.82
CA GLY A 35 -6.77 -3.96 4.36
C GLY A 35 -6.33 -3.29 3.06
N LEU A 36 -5.04 -2.98 2.91
CA LEU A 36 -4.48 -2.35 1.72
C LEU A 36 -4.66 -3.26 0.51
N LEU A 37 -4.16 -4.49 0.61
CA LEU A 37 -4.19 -5.46 -0.48
C LEU A 37 -5.62 -5.79 -0.90
N ARG A 38 -6.54 -5.94 0.07
CA ARG A 38 -7.97 -6.13 -0.20
C ARG A 38 -8.58 -4.97 -0.97
N HIS A 39 -8.27 -3.73 -0.56
CA HIS A 39 -8.79 -2.55 -1.25
C HIS A 39 -8.28 -2.48 -2.69
N ILE A 40 -6.98 -2.70 -2.92
CA ILE A 40 -6.40 -2.68 -4.26
C ILE A 40 -7.00 -3.77 -5.15
N SER A 41 -7.14 -5.00 -4.62
CA SER A 41 -7.81 -6.11 -5.31
C SER A 41 -9.24 -5.77 -5.72
N LYS A 42 -10.01 -5.16 -4.80
CA LYS A 42 -11.38 -4.71 -5.08
C LYS A 42 -11.41 -3.62 -6.14
N GLU A 43 -10.49 -2.66 -6.09
CA GLU A 43 -10.39 -1.61 -7.10
C GLU A 43 -10.04 -2.14 -8.49
N LEU A 44 -9.26 -3.22 -8.56
CA LEU A 44 -8.84 -3.88 -9.80
C LEU A 44 -9.93 -4.76 -10.43
N LYS A 45 -10.61 -5.60 -9.64
CA LYS A 45 -11.56 -6.61 -10.14
C LYS A 45 -13.03 -6.30 -9.86
N GLY A 46 -13.31 -5.30 -9.02
CA GLY A 46 -14.68 -4.89 -8.66
C GLY A 46 -15.33 -5.72 -7.55
N ASN A 47 -14.73 -6.83 -7.12
CA ASN A 47 -15.25 -7.70 -6.07
C ASN A 47 -14.18 -8.04 -5.01
N ASN A 48 -14.63 -8.60 -3.88
CA ASN A 48 -13.75 -9.05 -2.81
C ASN A 48 -13.32 -10.52 -2.96
N GLU A 49 -13.99 -11.29 -3.81
CA GLU A 49 -13.78 -12.73 -3.98
C GLU A 49 -12.34 -13.02 -4.41
N TYR A 50 -11.85 -12.29 -5.40
CA TYR A 50 -10.48 -12.40 -5.89
C TYR A 50 -9.41 -12.28 -4.77
N TYR A 51 -9.61 -11.33 -3.84
CA TYR A 51 -8.69 -11.19 -2.70
C TYR A 51 -8.76 -12.38 -1.75
N LEU A 52 -9.98 -12.87 -1.47
CA LEU A 52 -10.19 -14.01 -0.57
C LEU A 52 -9.58 -15.30 -1.15
N ASP A 53 -9.69 -15.51 -2.46
CA ASP A 53 -9.10 -16.66 -3.15
C ASP A 53 -7.57 -16.65 -3.06
N ILE A 54 -6.94 -15.50 -3.33
CA ILE A 54 -5.49 -15.35 -3.19
C ILE A 54 -5.07 -15.57 -1.74
N LYS A 55 -5.80 -14.96 -0.79
CA LYS A 55 -5.50 -15.08 0.63
C LYS A 55 -5.57 -16.54 1.09
N ALA A 56 -6.59 -17.27 0.68
CA ALA A 56 -6.73 -18.70 0.98
C ALA A 56 -5.57 -19.53 0.39
N SER A 57 -5.12 -19.22 -0.83
CA SER A 57 -3.99 -19.93 -1.47
C SER A 57 -2.61 -19.67 -0.82
N CYS A 58 -2.53 -18.67 0.06
CA CYS A 58 -1.31 -18.25 0.74
C CYS A 58 -1.35 -18.51 2.26
N GLU A 59 -2.29 -19.34 2.70
CA GLU A 59 -2.32 -19.82 4.08
C GLU A 59 -1.26 -20.91 4.28
N VAL A 60 -0.47 -20.78 5.35
CA VAL A 60 0.51 -21.76 5.81
C VAL A 60 0.37 -21.86 7.32
N ASP A 61 -0.05 -23.04 7.80
CA ASP A 61 -0.21 -23.36 9.23
C ASP A 61 -1.04 -22.32 10.02
N GLY A 62 -2.17 -21.88 9.46
CA GLY A 62 -3.05 -20.88 10.09
C GLY A 62 -2.55 -19.44 10.03
N CYS A 63 -1.39 -19.19 9.40
CA CYS A 63 -0.84 -17.86 9.15
C CYS A 63 -0.94 -17.51 7.66
N TYR A 64 -1.09 -16.22 7.34
CA TYR A 64 -1.15 -15.76 5.96
C TYR A 64 0.17 -15.10 5.56
N ASP A 65 0.77 -15.58 4.47
CA ASP A 65 1.96 -14.95 3.89
C ASP A 65 1.58 -13.72 3.05
N PHE A 66 1.58 -12.56 3.70
CA PHE A 66 1.26 -11.29 3.05
C PHE A 66 2.25 -10.87 1.95
N LEU A 67 3.51 -11.34 2.00
CA LEU A 67 4.48 -11.05 0.94
C LEU A 67 4.13 -11.82 -0.33
N LYS A 68 3.72 -13.09 -0.18
CA LYS A 68 3.24 -13.91 -1.29
C LYS A 68 1.93 -13.36 -1.87
N ILE A 69 0.98 -12.98 -1.01
CA ILE A 69 -0.27 -12.34 -1.43
C ILE A 69 0.01 -11.06 -2.22
N ALA A 70 0.90 -10.19 -1.71
CA ALA A 70 1.27 -8.95 -2.39
C ALA A 70 1.90 -9.21 -3.76
N SER A 71 2.78 -10.21 -3.86
CA SER A 71 3.45 -10.57 -5.12
C SER A 71 2.47 -11.06 -6.19
N LEU A 72 1.48 -11.89 -5.80
CA LEU A 72 0.44 -12.37 -6.70
C LEU A 72 -0.44 -11.22 -7.21
N ILE A 73 -0.91 -10.36 -6.30
CA ILE A 73 -1.72 -9.19 -6.64
C ILE A 73 -0.92 -8.23 -7.53
N GLU A 74 0.35 -7.98 -7.22
CA GLU A 74 1.22 -7.11 -8.03
C GLU A 74 1.36 -7.64 -9.45
N SER A 75 1.57 -8.95 -9.63
CA SER A 75 1.70 -9.59 -10.95
C SER A 75 0.43 -9.43 -11.77
N ASP A 76 -0.73 -9.72 -11.19
CA ASP A 76 -2.03 -9.60 -11.84
C ASP A 76 -2.40 -8.15 -12.13
N PHE A 77 -2.06 -7.23 -11.22
CA PHE A 77 -2.24 -5.79 -11.40
C PHE A 77 -1.43 -5.29 -12.59
N ASN A 78 -0.13 -5.60 -12.62
CA ASN A 78 0.76 -5.22 -13.71
C ASN A 78 0.26 -5.76 -15.06
N SER A 79 -0.17 -7.03 -15.10
CA SER A 79 -0.70 -7.68 -16.31
C SER A 79 -2.02 -7.04 -16.78
N SER A 80 -2.92 -6.74 -15.85
CA SER A 80 -4.21 -6.10 -16.17
C SER A 80 -4.03 -4.69 -16.74
N LEU A 81 -3.12 -3.89 -16.17
CA LEU A 81 -2.82 -2.54 -16.67
C LEU A 81 -2.05 -2.55 -18.00
N LEU A 82 -1.29 -3.61 -18.27
CA LEU A 82 -0.63 -3.81 -19.56
C LEU A 82 -1.65 -4.19 -20.64
N ALA A 83 -2.63 -5.03 -20.32
CA ALA A 83 -3.71 -5.40 -21.24
C ALA A 83 -4.63 -4.22 -21.58
N ASP A 84 -4.89 -3.33 -20.62
CA ASP A 84 -5.68 -2.12 -20.83
C ASP A 84 -4.91 -0.84 -20.44
N ARG A 85 -4.12 -0.34 -21.41
CA ARG A 85 -3.28 0.86 -21.22
C ARG A 85 -4.10 2.09 -20.83
N ASN A 86 -5.31 2.25 -21.39
CA ASN A 86 -6.13 3.46 -21.28
C ASN A 86 -7.36 3.29 -20.37
N GLY A 87 -7.45 2.19 -19.63
CA GLY A 87 -8.52 1.93 -18.69
C GLY A 87 -8.50 2.83 -17.45
N LYS A 88 -9.16 2.34 -16.39
CA LYS A 88 -9.31 3.03 -15.09
C LYS A 88 -8.00 3.58 -14.52
N PHE A 89 -6.88 2.90 -14.75
CA PHE A 89 -5.56 3.26 -14.20
C PHE A 89 -4.61 3.88 -15.24
N LYS A 90 -5.15 4.59 -16.25
CA LYS A 90 -4.35 5.28 -17.28
C LYS A 90 -3.25 6.16 -16.69
N ASN A 91 -3.52 6.87 -15.61
CA ASN A 91 -2.55 7.73 -14.92
C ASN A 91 -1.32 6.95 -14.42
N VAL A 92 -1.51 5.74 -13.89
CA VAL A 92 -0.43 4.85 -13.45
C VAL A 92 0.42 4.43 -14.64
N ASN A 93 -0.21 4.05 -15.76
CA ASN A 93 0.49 3.71 -16.99
C ASN A 93 1.28 4.91 -17.56
N ASP A 94 0.68 6.10 -17.56
CA ASP A 94 1.35 7.33 -18.02
C ASP A 94 2.63 7.61 -17.20
N VAL A 95 2.57 7.44 -15.87
CA VAL A 95 3.75 7.59 -15.00
C VAL A 95 4.77 6.47 -15.23
N PHE A 96 4.30 5.23 -15.40
CA PHE A 96 5.17 4.08 -15.69
C PHE A 96 6.02 4.32 -16.95
N TYR A 97 5.39 4.73 -18.05
CA TYR A 97 6.13 4.97 -19.30
C TYR A 97 7.07 6.18 -19.19
N LYS A 98 6.66 7.27 -18.53
CA LYS A 98 7.55 8.42 -18.26
C LYS A 98 8.76 8.06 -17.40
N ASN A 99 8.62 7.12 -16.48
CA ASN A 99 9.73 6.63 -15.66
C ASN A 99 10.67 5.74 -16.48
N MET A 100 10.11 4.87 -17.32
CA MET A 100 10.89 4.04 -18.23
C MET A 100 11.69 4.86 -19.26
N GLU A 101 11.17 6.00 -19.73
CA GLU A 101 11.93 6.94 -20.58
C GLU A 101 13.18 7.53 -19.87
N LYS A 102 13.23 7.45 -18.53
CA LYS A 102 14.34 7.90 -17.69
C LYS A 102 15.16 6.74 -17.12
N ASP A 103 14.97 5.52 -17.63
CA ASP A 103 15.57 4.29 -17.11
C ASP A 103 15.23 3.96 -15.64
N ILE A 104 14.12 4.49 -15.13
CA ILE A 104 13.62 4.23 -13.78
C ILE A 104 12.56 3.12 -13.84
N ASN A 105 12.93 1.91 -13.42
CA ASN A 105 12.01 0.77 -13.41
C ASN A 105 11.28 0.64 -12.07
N HIS A 106 10.05 1.16 -12.02
CA HIS A 106 9.12 0.94 -10.92
C HIS A 106 7.89 0.19 -11.45
N SER A 107 7.44 -0.84 -10.74
CA SER A 107 6.24 -1.58 -11.15
C SER A 107 5.01 -0.67 -11.10
N ARG A 108 4.01 -0.98 -11.94
CA ARG A 108 2.76 -0.22 -11.98
C ARG A 108 2.05 -0.28 -10.63
N PHE A 109 2.13 -1.41 -9.94
CA PHE A 109 1.64 -1.57 -8.58
C PHE A 109 2.28 -0.60 -7.58
N LYS A 110 3.61 -0.45 -7.59
CA LYS A 110 4.32 0.52 -6.72
C LYS A 110 3.94 1.96 -7.04
N ILE A 111 3.83 2.28 -8.34
CA ILE A 111 3.40 3.61 -8.79
C ILE A 111 1.96 3.90 -8.34
N TYR A 112 1.06 2.91 -8.42
CA TYR A 112 -0.30 3.04 -7.93
C TYR A 112 -0.32 3.36 -6.43
N ILE A 113 0.41 2.60 -5.61
CA ILE A 113 0.48 2.87 -4.17
C ILE A 113 0.96 4.30 -3.93
N TYR A 114 2.06 4.72 -4.56
CA TYR A 114 2.61 6.07 -4.41
C TYR A 114 1.65 7.20 -4.82
N LEU A 115 0.80 6.99 -5.82
CA LEU A 115 -0.13 8.03 -6.30
C LEU A 115 -1.39 8.16 -5.44
N PHE A 116 -1.78 7.10 -4.73
CA PHE A 116 -3.08 7.02 -4.05
C PHE A 116 -2.98 6.87 -2.52
N TYR A 117 -1.77 6.65 -1.97
CA TYR A 117 -1.49 6.46 -0.54
C TYR A 117 -0.19 7.14 -0.11
#